data_AF-A0A172LT02-F1
#
_entry.id   AF-A0A172LT02-F1
#
_cell.length_a   1.000
_cell.length_b   1.000
_cell.length_c   1.000
_cell.angle_alpha   90.00
_cell.angle_beta   90.00
_cell.angle_gamma   90.00
#
_symmetry.space_group_name_H-M   'P 1'
#
loop_
_entity.id
_entity.type
_entity.pdbx_description
1 polymer ?
#
loop_
_entity_poly.entity_id
_entity_poly.type
_entity_poly.pdbx_seq_one_letter_code
_entity_poly.pdbx_strand_id
1 'polypeptide(L)'
;GSADYVVEAKSECHFRNGTQRVRYLERYFYNQEEFVYFDNDVGDFIAKTEFGRPDAEYWNKNKEIIEQTRAKVQTFCVHNYGTAENSGIPGRR
;
A
#
# COMPACT_ATOMS: atom_id res chain seq x y z
N GLY A 1 9.32 1.25 -33.58
CA GLY A 1 8.34 1.75 -32.58
C GLY A 1 9.10 2.36 -31.44
N SER A 2 8.58 3.42 -30.82
CA SER A 2 9.12 3.95 -29.57
C SER A 2 8.88 2.95 -28.43
N ALA A 3 9.81 2.84 -27.49
CA ALA A 3 9.60 2.09 -26.26
C ALA A 3 8.82 2.95 -25.26
N ASP A 4 7.91 2.33 -24.51
CA ASP A 4 7.16 2.95 -23.43
C ASP A 4 7.43 2.17 -22.13
N TYR A 5 7.62 2.91 -21.04
CA TYR A 5 7.94 2.37 -19.73
C TYR A 5 7.09 3.06 -18.68
N VAL A 6 6.33 2.27 -17.92
CA VAL A 6 5.36 2.78 -16.95
C VAL A 6 5.73 2.31 -15.55
N VAL A 7 5.81 3.25 -14.63
CA VAL A 7 5.90 2.99 -13.19
C VAL A 7 4.61 3.41 -12.53
N GLU A 8 4.03 2.55 -11.71
CA GLU A 8 2.79 2.82 -10.99
C GLU A 8 2.96 2.49 -9.50
N ALA A 9 2.39 3.32 -8.64
CA ALA A 9 2.29 3.08 -7.20
C ALA A 9 0.82 3.14 -6.77
N LYS A 10 0.39 2.17 -5.96
CA LYS A 10 -0.97 2.10 -5.42
C LYS A 10 -0.94 1.99 -3.91
N SER A 11 -1.53 2.99 -3.24
CA SER A 11 -1.91 2.93 -1.83
C SER A 11 -3.37 2.48 -1.72
N GLU A 12 -3.59 1.22 -1.38
CA GLU A 12 -4.92 0.61 -1.31
C GLU A 12 -5.37 0.43 0.14
N CYS A 13 -6.62 0.76 0.44
CA CYS A 13 -7.26 0.50 1.73
C CYS A 13 -8.48 -0.38 1.54
N HIS A 14 -8.42 -1.61 2.05
CA HIS A 14 -9.49 -2.60 1.98
C HIS A 14 -10.22 -2.66 3.32
N PHE A 15 -11.45 -2.14 3.35
CA PHE A 15 -12.28 -2.06 4.56
C PHE A 15 -13.25 -3.24 4.63
N ARG A 16 -13.32 -3.90 5.78
CA ARG A 16 -14.33 -4.94 6.07
C ARG A 16 -15.05 -4.62 7.36
N ASN A 17 -16.38 -4.57 7.29
CA ASN A 17 -17.27 -4.16 8.38
C ASN A 17 -16.85 -2.79 8.94
N GLY A 18 -16.84 -1.77 8.07
CA GLY A 18 -16.30 -0.45 8.37
C GLY A 18 -14.80 -0.52 8.63
N THR A 19 -14.34 0.07 9.74
CA THR A 19 -12.92 0.07 10.15
C THR A 19 -12.56 -1.08 11.10
N GLN A 20 -13.45 -2.04 11.33
CA GLN A 20 -13.17 -3.18 12.21
C GLN A 20 -11.98 -4.03 11.71
N ARG A 21 -11.88 -4.21 10.39
CA ARG A 21 -10.74 -4.84 9.74
C ARG A 21 -10.34 -4.01 8.53
N VAL A 22 -9.13 -3.45 8.58
CA VAL A 22 -8.56 -2.64 7.51
C VAL A 22 -7.27 -3.31 7.06
N ARG A 23 -7.19 -3.63 5.76
CA ARG A 23 -5.94 -4.07 5.13
C ARG A 23 -5.41 -2.96 4.23
N TYR A 24 -4.21 -2.50 4.54
CA TYR A 24 -3.46 -1.50 3.80
C TYR A 24 -2.38 -2.19 2.97
N LEU A 25 -2.36 -1.86 1.68
CA LEU A 25 -1.32 -2.29 0.74
C LEU A 25 -0.67 -1.06 0.12
N GLU A 26 0.66 -1.01 0.13
CA GLU A 26 1.44 -0.08 -0.72
C GLU A 26 2.11 -0.92 -1.80
N ARG A 27 1.75 -0.73 -3.07
CA ARG A 27 2.11 -1.65 -4.16
C ARG A 27 2.82 -0.89 -5.26
N TYR A 28 3.92 -1.44 -5.77
CA TYR A 28 4.73 -0.82 -6.82
C TYR A 28 4.83 -1.73 -8.04
N PHE A 29 4.62 -1.15 -9.21
CA PHE A 29 4.56 -1.85 -10.48
C PHE A 29 5.51 -1.24 -11.51
N TYR A 30 6.09 -2.10 -12.34
CA TYR A 30 6.83 -1.73 -13.54
C TYR A 30 6.19 -2.44 -14.74
N ASN A 31 5.72 -1.69 -15.74
CA ASN A 31 5.03 -2.24 -16.92
C ASN A 31 3.92 -3.26 -16.56
N GLN A 32 3.09 -2.92 -15.56
CA GLN A 32 1.99 -3.74 -15.01
C GLN A 32 2.42 -4.93 -14.14
N GLU A 33 3.71 -5.24 -14.05
CA GLU A 33 4.23 -6.27 -13.15
C GLU A 33 4.48 -5.67 -11.76
N GLU A 34 3.75 -6.17 -10.76
CA GLU A 34 4.01 -5.82 -9.36
C GLU A 34 5.35 -6.39 -8.93
N PHE A 35 6.30 -5.54 -8.53
CA PHE A 35 7.65 -6.00 -8.17
C PHE A 35 7.90 -6.01 -6.66
N VAL A 36 7.23 -5.15 -5.90
CA VAL A 36 7.31 -5.10 -4.43
C VAL A 36 6.04 -4.50 -3.84
N TYR A 37 5.66 -4.95 -2.65
CA TYR A 37 4.52 -4.38 -1.92
C TYR A 37 4.69 -4.48 -0.41
N PHE A 38 4.14 -3.52 0.32
CA PHE A 38 3.90 -3.61 1.76
C PHE A 38 2.53 -4.23 2.02
N ASP A 39 2.44 -5.08 3.05
CA ASP A 39 1.17 -5.59 3.58
C ASP A 39 1.13 -5.38 5.09
N ASN A 40 0.17 -4.61 5.59
CA ASN A 40 0.09 -4.33 7.02
C ASN A 40 -0.21 -5.58 7.87
N ASP A 41 -0.81 -6.61 7.29
CA ASP A 41 -1.07 -7.88 8.00
C ASP A 41 0.25 -8.63 8.27
N VAL A 42 1.27 -8.40 7.44
CA VAL A 42 2.63 -8.93 7.62
C VAL A 42 3.50 -7.91 8.39
N GLY A 43 3.31 -6.63 8.10
CA GLY A 43 4.07 -5.53 8.66
C GLY A 43 5.35 -5.19 7.90
N ASP A 44 5.61 -5.80 6.75
CA ASP A 44 6.86 -5.64 5.99
C ASP A 44 6.63 -5.47 4.49
N PHE A 45 7.61 -4.92 3.78
CA PHE A 45 7.71 -4.98 2.33
C PHE A 45 8.15 -6.37 1.86
N ILE A 46 7.48 -6.89 0.84
CA ILE A 46 7.67 -8.22 0.27
C ILE A 46 7.95 -8.05 -1.21
N ALA A 47 9.11 -8.53 -1.66
CA ALA A 47 9.45 -8.57 -3.08
C ALA A 47 8.62 -9.66 -3.79
N LYS A 48 7.98 -9.30 -4.91
CA LYS A 48 7.27 -10.22 -5.81
C LYS A 48 8.20 -10.79 -6.89
N THR A 49 9.22 -10.04 -7.24
CA THR A 49 10.20 -10.37 -8.27
C THR A 49 11.62 -10.11 -7.76
N GLU A 50 12.61 -10.66 -8.47
CA GLU A 50 14.03 -10.37 -8.19
C GLU A 50 14.35 -8.88 -8.28
N PHE A 51 13.68 -8.16 -9.19
CA PHE A 51 13.83 -6.72 -9.39
C PHE A 51 13.46 -5.92 -8.12
N GLY A 52 12.43 -6.35 -7.38
CA GLY A 52 11.99 -5.65 -6.18
C GLY A 52 12.71 -6.04 -4.88
N ARG A 53 13.60 -7.03 -4.91
CA ARG A 53 14.34 -7.46 -3.71
C ARG A 53 15.17 -6.33 -3.09
N PRO A 54 15.96 -5.54 -3.84
CA PRO A 54 16.76 -4.47 -3.25
C PRO A 54 15.90 -3.43 -2.53
N ASP A 55 14.75 -3.08 -3.09
CA ASP A 55 13.82 -2.12 -2.50
C ASP A 55 13.19 -2.66 -1.22
N ALA A 56 12.68 -3.89 -1.25
CA ALA A 56 12.11 -4.53 -0.06
C ALA A 56 13.12 -4.61 1.09
N GLU A 57 14.36 -5.02 0.81
CA GLU A 57 15.42 -5.09 1.81
C GLU A 57 15.78 -3.71 2.37
N TYR A 58 15.92 -2.70 1.52
CA TYR A 58 16.26 -1.35 1.93
C TYR A 58 15.15 -0.73 2.79
N TRP A 59 13.90 -0.80 2.34
CA TRP A 59 12.76 -0.21 3.05
C TRP A 59 12.48 -0.91 4.38
N ASN A 60 12.65 -2.23 4.47
CA ASN A 60 12.51 -2.95 5.73
C ASN A 60 13.63 -2.65 6.73
N LYS A 61 14.87 -2.40 6.24
CA LYS A 61 16.00 -2.02 7.10
C LYS A 61 15.93 -0.56 7.56
N ASN A 62 15.28 0.30 6.78
CA ASN A 62 15.09 1.71 7.15
C ASN A 62 13.92 1.86 8.13
N LYS A 63 14.25 2.04 9.41
CA LYS A 63 13.28 2.15 10.51
C LYS A 63 12.24 3.26 10.28
N GLU A 64 12.65 4.40 9.78
CA GLU A 64 11.73 5.53 9.55
C GLU A 64 10.68 5.16 8.49
N ILE A 65 11.12 4.58 7.37
CA ILE A 65 10.24 4.18 6.28
C ILE A 65 9.25 3.12 6.75
N ILE A 66 9.72 2.06 7.41
CA ILE A 66 8.85 0.96 7.78
C ILE A 66 7.86 1.34 8.88
N GLU A 67 8.27 2.14 9.86
CA GLU A 67 7.37 2.61 10.94
C GLU A 67 6.31 3.58 10.40
N GLN A 68 6.71 4.52 9.53
CA GLN A 68 5.74 5.40 8.86
C GLN A 68 4.75 4.60 8.00
N THR A 69 5.22 3.59 7.27
CA THR A 69 4.36 2.77 6.41
C THR A 69 3.37 1.93 7.24
N ARG A 70 3.82 1.33 8.35
CA ARG A 70 2.94 0.63 9.31
C ARG A 70 1.87 1.55 9.90
N ALA A 71 2.21 2.81 10.16
CA ALA A 71 1.27 3.79 10.70
C ALA A 71 0.16 4.19 9.70
N LYS A 72 0.36 4.01 8.39
CA LYS A 72 -0.61 4.42 7.34
C LYS A 72 -1.97 3.72 7.46
N VAL A 73 -2.07 2.55 8.10
CA VAL A 73 -3.37 1.95 8.40
C VAL A 73 -4.26 2.94 9.17
N GLN A 74 -3.70 3.61 10.17
CA GLN A 74 -4.45 4.57 10.99
C GLN A 74 -4.45 5.97 10.36
N THR A 75 -3.27 6.46 9.98
CA THR A 75 -3.10 7.86 9.55
C THR A 75 -3.65 8.14 8.16
N PHE A 76 -3.75 7.12 7.30
CA PHE A 76 -4.27 7.24 5.95
C PHE A 76 -5.61 6.52 5.81
N CYS A 77 -5.66 5.19 6.01
CA CYS A 77 -6.89 4.44 5.72
C CYS A 77 -8.06 4.79 6.65
N VAL A 78 -7.89 4.63 7.97
CA VAL A 78 -8.97 4.91 8.95
C VAL A 78 -9.33 6.40 8.94
N HIS A 79 -8.35 7.29 8.87
CA HIS A 79 -8.58 8.73 8.75
C HIS A 79 -9.45 9.08 7.53
N ASN A 80 -9.07 8.61 6.34
CA ASN A 80 -9.79 8.93 5.11
C ASN A 80 -11.17 8.24 5.05
N TYR A 81 -11.32 7.06 5.65
CA TYR A 81 -12.63 6.43 5.80
C TYR A 81 -13.60 7.34 6.57
N GLY A 82 -13.16 7.89 7.71
CA GLY A 82 -13.97 8.83 8.49
C GLY A 82 -14.33 10.10 7.69
N THR A 83 -13.38 10.65 6.95
CA THR A 83 -13.64 11.79 6.04
C THR A 83 -14.67 11.46 4.96
N ALA A 84 -14.57 10.27 4.35
CA ALA A 84 -15.51 9.82 3.32
C ALA A 84 -16.92 9.60 3.89
N GLU A 85 -17.04 8.95 5.05
CA GLU A 85 -18.33 8.78 5.73
C GLU A 85 -18.96 10.13 6.10
N ASN A 86 -18.18 11.05 6.66
CA ASN A 86 -18.65 12.40 6.99
C ASN A 86 -19.09 13.19 5.75
N SER A 87 -18.53 12.87 4.59
CA SER A 87 -18.89 13.47 3.29
C SER A 87 -20.05 12.75 2.60
N GLY A 88 -20.64 11.72 3.24
CA GLY A 88 -21.76 10.95 2.70
C GLY A 88 -21.39 10.07 1.51
N ILE A 89 -20.09 9.77 1.31
CA ILE A 89 -19.63 8.90 0.23
C ILE A 89 -19.92 7.44 0.64
N PRO A 90 -20.82 6.73 -0.06
CA PRO A 90 -21.14 5.36 0.32
C PRO A 90 -19.99 4.41 -0.06
N GLY A 91 -19.70 3.46 0.83
CA GLY A 91 -18.83 2.33 0.49
C GLY A 91 -19.44 1.47 -0.61
N ARG A 92 -18.59 0.88 -1.47
CA ARG A 92 -19.02 -0.20 -2.36
C ARG A 92 -19.22 -1.47 -1.52
N ARG A 93 -20.41 -2.08 -1.60
CA ARG A 93 -20.72 -3.37 -0.97
C ARG A 93 -20.17 -4.52 -1.82
#